data_AF-A0A0M8RFS6-F1
#
_entry.id   AF-A0A0M8RFS6-F1
#
_cell.length_a   1.000
_cell.length_b   1.000
_cell.length_c   1.000
_cell.angle_alpha   90.00
_cell.angle_beta   90.00
_cell.angle_gamma   90.00
#
_symmetry.space_group_name_H-M   'P 1'
#
loop_
_entity.id
_entity.type
_entity.pdbx_description
1 polymer ?
#
loop_
_entity_poly.entity_id
_entity_poly.type
_entity_poly.pdbx_seq_one_letter_code
_entity_poly.pdbx_strand_id
1 'polypeptide(L)'
;MWPPYRVFGELLLALLLGLIALGSEEIARSGEARTWLVTVAVMVLSPLRRALPGAVLILAASLSWLFVGISALLIVAGWSAGRRIAGSARALVVFAVALVLSMAVPVVQDFPRVSPEKLMVLAVSFLAIVAMPGIASRYWSQHRTLVDTLHAQRTQLLRENAMIARQTQLRERQRIAQDMHDSLGHQLTLIAVHTGALEVDSALNAQQREAVGVLRGASVAAMRELREVVGLLRDETEDTAAVHPAIGAGTAPDAGQRGVAQVDGLVEASRGAGARISVSRSGEPLALAPAVDRAAYRIVQEGLTNAHKHAAGAPVTVALRYEPDSLLVEVVNGPVPPGSAAGPEVSGGQGLTGLRERARLVGGMVHSGPLPDGGFRLAGVLPYGPVTVAATAAEPVLPPAAVEPARAAGPGGGSVDPVRGRPAVRVGKDGQPVIDWSRVYAAPDAVMFRREARHRGFAVGCGLAAGVVVVLGVLAAWGMVELFKAMEDGSVSPDTYEQLRIGQTEAEAREQLPPGSFVNSGLNSQGPAKPAGARCETFASTETSADWDEEKAFRFCFKDGKLVEKRTFVGRA
;
A
#
# COMPACT_ATOMS: atom_id res chain seq x y z
N MET A 1 10.06 -1.75 21.75
CA MET A 1 9.68 -2.97 22.49
C MET A 1 8.88 -3.87 21.56
N TRP A 2 9.08 -5.18 21.60
CA TRP A 2 8.29 -6.08 20.76
C TRP A 2 6.85 -6.13 21.25
N PRO A 3 5.87 -6.28 20.35
CA PRO A 3 4.50 -6.46 20.80
C PRO A 3 4.38 -7.78 21.58
N PRO A 4 3.51 -7.84 22.61
CA PRO A 4 3.46 -8.94 23.58
C PRO A 4 3.22 -10.31 22.92
N TYR A 5 2.42 -10.37 21.84
CA TYR A 5 2.17 -11.60 21.09
C TYR A 5 3.43 -12.18 20.43
N ARG A 6 4.40 -11.34 20.03
CA ARG A 6 5.68 -11.81 19.45
C ARG A 6 6.63 -12.34 20.51
N VAL A 7 6.59 -11.77 21.72
CA VAL A 7 7.41 -12.25 22.85
C VAL A 7 6.88 -13.61 23.29
N PHE A 8 5.56 -13.73 23.47
CA PHE A 8 4.91 -15.00 23.81
C PHE A 8 5.20 -16.09 22.77
N GLY A 9 5.05 -15.78 21.47
CA GLY A 9 5.33 -16.76 20.42
C GLY A 9 6.79 -17.23 20.37
N GLU A 10 7.75 -16.39 20.74
CA GLU A 10 9.16 -16.79 20.80
C GLU A 10 9.50 -17.61 22.03
N LEU A 11 8.90 -17.29 23.18
CA LEU A 11 9.04 -18.11 24.39
C LEU A 11 8.41 -19.50 24.18
N LEU A 12 7.24 -19.56 23.55
CA LEU A 12 6.57 -20.82 23.21
C LEU A 12 7.43 -21.67 22.26
N LEU A 13 8.00 -21.06 21.22
CA LEU A 13 8.89 -21.76 20.31
C LEU A 13 10.19 -22.23 20.97
N ALA A 14 10.78 -21.42 21.86
CA ALA A 14 11.94 -21.83 22.63
C ALA A 14 11.64 -23.00 23.57
N LEU A 15 10.47 -22.97 24.23
CA LEU A 15 10.00 -24.08 25.07
C LEU A 15 9.78 -25.35 24.26
N LEU A 16 9.10 -25.26 23.11
CA LEU A 16 8.87 -26.40 22.21
C LEU A 16 10.20 -27.02 21.76
N LEU A 17 11.15 -26.20 21.30
CA LEU A 17 12.47 -26.70 20.88
C LEU A 17 13.25 -27.30 22.05
N GLY A 18 13.12 -26.73 23.26
CA GLY A 18 13.68 -27.29 24.48
C GLY A 18 13.11 -28.66 24.83
N LEU A 19 11.78 -28.85 24.71
CA LEU A 19 11.13 -30.14 24.94
C LEU A 19 11.54 -31.19 23.90
N ILE A 20 11.66 -30.81 22.63
CA ILE A 20 12.18 -31.70 21.57
C ILE A 20 13.63 -32.09 21.88
N ALA A 21 14.47 -31.13 22.30
CA ALA A 21 15.85 -31.40 22.70
C ALA A 21 15.94 -32.33 23.92
N LEU A 22 15.07 -32.12 24.92
CA LEU A 22 14.98 -32.97 26.11
C LEU A 22 14.62 -34.41 25.73
N GLY A 23 13.54 -34.59 24.96
CA GLY A 23 13.09 -35.92 24.55
C GLY A 23 14.11 -36.65 23.68
N SER A 24 14.77 -35.94 22.77
CA SER A 24 15.77 -36.56 21.89
C SER A 24 17.08 -36.94 22.60
N GLU A 25 17.55 -36.15 23.56
CA GLU A 25 18.71 -36.53 24.38
C GLU A 25 18.37 -37.65 25.37
N GLU A 26 17.13 -37.71 25.87
CA GLU A 26 16.66 -38.82 26.71
C GLU A 26 16.60 -40.14 25.93
N ILE A 27 16.06 -40.11 24.70
CA ILE A 27 16.09 -41.26 23.77
C ILE A 27 17.54 -41.66 23.47
N ALA A 28 18.43 -40.69 23.30
CA ALA A 28 19.86 -40.94 23.09
C ALA A 28 20.62 -41.37 24.37
N ARG A 29 19.95 -41.45 25.54
CA ARG A 29 20.49 -41.85 26.85
C ARG A 29 21.80 -41.16 27.21
N SER A 30 21.89 -39.87 26.94
CA SER A 30 23.16 -39.14 26.97
C SER A 30 23.62 -38.70 28.38
N GLY A 31 22.84 -39.05 29.40
CA GLY A 31 23.08 -38.77 30.83
C GLY A 31 22.40 -37.48 31.28
N GLU A 32 21.80 -37.48 32.46
CA GLU A 32 20.93 -36.39 32.96
C GLU A 32 21.57 -35.00 32.86
N ALA A 33 22.84 -34.86 33.26
CA ALA A 33 23.55 -33.58 33.25
C ALA A 33 23.72 -33.02 31.82
N ARG A 34 23.96 -33.90 30.83
CA ARG A 34 24.10 -33.52 29.43
C ARG A 34 22.74 -33.16 28.83
N THR A 35 21.72 -33.96 29.09
CA THR A 35 20.34 -33.72 28.65
C THR A 35 19.87 -32.31 29.07
N TRP A 36 19.98 -31.98 30.35
CA TRP A 36 19.61 -30.65 30.85
C TRP A 36 20.45 -29.52 30.25
N LEU A 37 21.77 -29.72 30.10
CA LEU A 37 22.65 -28.73 29.49
C LEU A 37 22.27 -28.42 28.03
N VAL A 38 21.99 -29.44 27.23
CA VAL A 38 21.57 -29.28 25.82
C VAL A 38 20.22 -28.60 25.74
N THR A 39 19.24 -29.01 26.57
CA THR A 39 17.91 -28.37 26.61
C THR A 39 18.00 -26.89 26.94
N VAL A 40 18.77 -26.50 27.97
CA VAL A 40 18.96 -25.10 28.33
C VAL A 40 19.69 -24.35 27.21
N ALA A 41 20.72 -24.94 26.61
CA ALA A 41 21.42 -24.34 25.49
C ALA A 41 20.48 -24.06 24.30
N VAL A 42 19.60 -25.00 23.95
CA VAL A 42 18.60 -24.82 22.88
C VAL A 42 17.60 -23.71 23.23
N MET A 43 17.10 -23.66 24.46
CA MET A 43 16.18 -22.62 24.92
C MET A 43 16.81 -21.21 24.88
N VAL A 44 18.12 -21.09 25.13
CA VAL A 44 18.87 -19.82 25.08
C VAL A 44 19.26 -19.44 23.65
N LEU A 45 19.75 -20.40 22.86
CA LEU A 45 20.17 -20.17 21.48
C LEU A 45 18.98 -19.87 20.56
N SER A 46 17.80 -20.40 20.89
CA SER A 46 16.57 -20.13 20.16
C SER A 46 16.33 -18.62 20.01
N PRO A 47 16.10 -17.80 21.05
CA PRO A 47 15.90 -16.36 20.86
C PRO A 47 17.14 -15.67 20.28
N LEU A 48 18.36 -16.14 20.60
CA LEU A 48 19.61 -15.54 20.08
C LEU A 48 19.75 -15.68 18.56
N ARG A 49 19.11 -16.69 17.94
CA ARG A 49 19.06 -16.90 16.47
C ARG A 49 18.48 -15.70 15.70
N ARG A 50 17.81 -14.81 16.42
CA ARG A 50 17.21 -13.58 15.87
C ARG A 50 18.21 -12.43 15.83
N ALA A 51 19.09 -12.32 16.82
CA ALA A 51 20.11 -11.28 16.91
C ALA A 51 21.39 -11.66 16.14
N LEU A 52 21.81 -12.92 16.25
CA LEU A 52 23.04 -13.45 15.66
C LEU A 52 22.73 -14.67 14.76
N PRO A 53 21.97 -14.50 13.67
CA PRO A 53 21.48 -15.61 12.85
C PRO A 53 22.61 -16.48 12.27
N GLY A 54 23.70 -15.87 11.81
CA GLY A 54 24.83 -16.61 11.25
C GLY A 54 25.63 -17.38 12.30
N ALA A 55 25.89 -16.77 13.46
CA ALA A 55 26.64 -17.41 14.53
C ALA A 55 25.87 -18.60 15.12
N VAL A 56 24.56 -18.46 15.35
CA VAL A 56 23.73 -19.56 15.87
C VAL A 56 23.61 -20.70 14.87
N LEU A 57 23.49 -20.41 13.56
CA LEU A 57 23.47 -21.46 12.54
C LEU A 57 24.79 -22.23 12.49
N ILE A 58 25.92 -21.53 12.51
CA ILE A 58 27.26 -22.15 12.51
C ILE A 58 27.47 -22.99 13.77
N LEU A 59 27.10 -22.46 14.94
CA LEU A 59 27.23 -23.17 16.21
C LEU A 59 26.33 -24.42 16.26
N ALA A 60 25.07 -24.28 15.85
CA ALA A 60 24.14 -25.40 15.78
C ALA A 60 24.62 -26.48 14.81
N ALA A 61 25.17 -26.10 13.65
CA ALA A 61 25.70 -27.04 12.65
C ALA A 61 26.95 -27.78 13.15
N SER A 62 27.79 -27.11 13.94
CA SER A 62 29.01 -27.71 14.51
C SER A 62 28.68 -28.71 15.63
N LEU A 63 27.63 -28.44 16.40
CA LEU A 63 27.26 -29.22 17.58
C LEU A 63 26.18 -30.29 17.29
N SER A 64 25.50 -30.25 16.15
CA SER A 64 24.38 -31.16 15.84
C SER A 64 24.77 -32.63 15.80
N TRP A 65 26.03 -32.94 15.50
CA TRP A 65 26.52 -34.32 15.55
C TRP A 65 26.96 -34.78 16.94
N LEU A 66 27.35 -33.83 17.80
CA LEU A 66 27.71 -34.17 19.17
C LEU A 66 26.48 -34.33 20.04
N PHE A 67 25.42 -33.57 19.75
CA PHE A 67 24.20 -33.46 20.56
C PHE A 67 22.97 -33.54 19.66
N VAL A 68 22.27 -34.67 19.72
CA VAL A 68 21.06 -34.94 18.92
C VAL A 68 19.99 -33.87 19.17
N GLY A 69 19.90 -33.35 20.40
CA GLY A 69 18.93 -32.32 20.76
C GLY A 69 19.07 -30.98 20.02
N ILE A 70 20.22 -30.72 19.39
CA ILE A 70 20.47 -29.49 18.62
C ILE A 70 19.88 -29.56 17.20
N SER A 71 19.58 -30.76 16.69
CA SER A 71 19.06 -30.97 15.33
C SER A 71 17.80 -30.15 15.03
N ALA A 72 16.84 -30.09 15.96
CA ALA A 72 15.61 -29.31 15.81
C ALA A 72 15.87 -27.78 15.75
N LEU A 73 16.86 -27.30 16.52
CA LEU A 73 17.28 -25.90 16.49
C LEU A 73 17.91 -25.54 15.14
N LEU A 74 18.65 -26.48 14.52
CA LEU A 74 19.33 -26.27 13.24
C LEU A 74 18.36 -25.90 12.11
N ILE A 75 17.19 -26.55 12.06
CA ILE A 75 16.13 -26.27 11.06
C ILE A 75 15.63 -24.83 11.20
N VAL A 76 15.28 -24.44 12.43
CA VAL A 76 14.74 -23.11 12.72
C VAL A 76 15.83 -22.02 12.56
N ALA A 77 17.09 -22.34 12.88
CA ALA A 77 18.23 -21.48 12.65
C ALA A 77 18.45 -21.23 11.14
N GLY A 78 18.36 -22.26 10.31
CA GLY A 78 18.41 -22.16 8.84
C GLY A 78 17.34 -21.21 8.29
N TRP A 79 16.08 -21.41 8.71
CA TRP A 79 14.97 -20.50 8.35
C TRP A 79 15.18 -19.06 8.84
N SER A 80 15.72 -18.86 10.04
CA SER A 80 15.99 -17.52 10.57
C SER A 80 17.12 -16.83 9.79
N ALA A 81 18.19 -17.57 9.48
CA ALA A 81 19.37 -17.08 8.80
C ALA A 81 19.08 -16.64 7.37
N GLY A 82 18.31 -17.43 6.61
CA GLY A 82 17.95 -17.09 5.24
C GLY A 82 17.24 -15.73 5.12
N ARG A 83 16.30 -15.45 6.03
CA ARG A 83 15.56 -14.20 6.10
C ARG A 83 16.37 -13.01 6.63
N ARG A 84 17.25 -13.22 7.63
CA ARG A 84 17.87 -12.11 8.39
C ARG A 84 19.26 -11.70 7.91
N ILE A 85 19.98 -12.56 7.18
CA ILE A 85 21.32 -12.23 6.69
C ILE A 85 21.21 -11.28 5.49
N ALA A 86 21.70 -10.05 5.69
CA ALA A 86 21.77 -9.05 4.63
C ALA A 86 22.82 -9.43 3.56
N GLY A 87 22.40 -9.43 2.29
CA GLY A 87 23.24 -9.79 1.14
C GLY A 87 23.25 -11.29 0.84
N SER A 88 23.16 -11.64 -0.45
CA SER A 88 23.14 -13.04 -0.91
C SER A 88 24.49 -13.71 -0.74
N ALA A 89 25.59 -13.00 -1.00
CA ALA A 89 26.95 -13.53 -0.84
C ALA A 89 27.26 -13.92 0.62
N ARG A 90 26.89 -13.08 1.59
CA ARG A 90 27.10 -13.39 3.02
C ARG A 90 26.27 -14.59 3.47
N ALA A 91 25.00 -14.66 3.03
CA ALA A 91 24.17 -15.82 3.32
C ALA A 91 24.79 -17.10 2.73
N LEU A 92 25.22 -17.06 1.47
CA LEU A 92 25.90 -18.19 0.82
C LEU A 92 27.12 -18.66 1.61
N VAL A 93 28.00 -17.73 2.02
CA VAL A 93 29.19 -18.07 2.83
C VAL A 93 28.79 -18.71 4.15
N VAL A 94 27.80 -18.17 4.87
CA VAL A 94 27.37 -18.73 6.16
C VAL A 94 26.79 -20.14 6.00
N PHE A 95 25.94 -20.38 4.99
CA PHE A 95 25.40 -21.71 4.73
C PHE A 95 26.48 -22.70 4.26
N ALA A 96 27.46 -22.25 3.48
CA ALA A 96 28.59 -23.07 3.07
C ALA A 96 29.49 -23.47 4.27
N VAL A 97 29.78 -22.51 5.16
CA VAL A 97 30.54 -22.79 6.40
C VAL A 97 29.76 -23.75 7.31
N ALA A 98 28.45 -23.54 7.46
CA ALA A 98 27.61 -24.43 8.24
C ALA A 98 27.58 -25.86 7.66
N LEU A 99 27.48 -26.01 6.34
CA LEU A 99 27.56 -27.31 5.66
C LEU A 99 28.89 -28.01 5.99
N VAL A 100 30.02 -27.33 5.77
CA VAL A 100 31.36 -27.90 6.02
C VAL A 100 31.50 -28.34 7.48
N LEU A 101 31.05 -27.52 8.43
CA LEU A 101 31.14 -27.84 9.85
C LEU A 101 30.23 -29.01 10.24
N SER A 102 29.04 -29.13 9.64
CA SER A 102 28.19 -30.31 9.88
C SER A 102 28.77 -31.60 9.31
N MET A 103 29.67 -31.51 8.31
CA MET A 103 30.38 -32.69 7.80
C MET A 103 31.67 -33.01 8.60
N ALA A 104 32.21 -32.07 9.36
CA ALA A 104 33.56 -32.20 9.92
C ALA A 104 33.67 -33.36 10.93
N VAL A 105 32.75 -33.43 11.89
CA VAL A 105 32.73 -34.47 12.93
C VAL A 105 32.63 -35.90 12.36
N PRO A 106 31.64 -36.23 11.50
CA PRO A 106 31.48 -37.60 10.99
C PRO A 106 32.64 -37.99 10.09
N VAL A 107 33.19 -37.05 9.30
CA VAL A 107 34.37 -37.32 8.48
C VAL A 107 35.58 -37.65 9.33
N VAL A 108 35.81 -36.93 10.44
CA VAL A 108 36.93 -37.19 11.35
C VAL A 108 36.74 -38.52 12.09
N GLN A 109 35.52 -38.85 12.52
CA GLN A 109 35.23 -40.09 13.25
C GLN A 109 35.36 -41.34 12.37
N ASP A 110 34.93 -41.27 11.11
CA ASP A 110 34.95 -42.41 10.19
C ASP A 110 36.24 -42.48 9.35
N PHE A 111 37.20 -41.57 9.51
CA PHE A 111 38.44 -41.57 8.72
C PHE A 111 39.32 -42.80 9.01
N PRO A 112 39.87 -43.49 8.00
CA PRO A 112 39.83 -43.24 6.54
C PRO A 112 38.70 -43.98 5.79
N ARG A 113 37.73 -44.58 6.47
CA ARG A 113 36.64 -45.39 5.89
C ARG A 113 35.43 -44.58 5.39
N VAL A 114 35.58 -43.27 5.21
CA VAL A 114 34.51 -42.40 4.72
C VAL A 114 34.22 -42.74 3.26
N SER A 115 33.03 -43.27 2.97
CA SER A 115 32.62 -43.55 1.60
C SER A 115 32.04 -42.31 0.90
N PRO A 116 32.21 -42.17 -0.43
CA PRO A 116 31.60 -41.08 -1.19
C PRO A 116 30.07 -41.03 -1.07
N GLU A 117 29.39 -42.18 -0.97
CA GLU A 117 27.93 -42.19 -0.81
C GLU A 117 27.48 -41.55 0.52
N LYS A 118 28.18 -41.81 1.63
CA LYS A 118 27.87 -41.19 2.93
C LYS A 118 28.00 -39.67 2.89
N LEU A 119 29.07 -39.17 2.25
CA LEU A 119 29.28 -37.74 2.07
C LEU A 119 28.16 -37.10 1.23
N MET A 120 27.74 -37.79 0.16
CA MET A 120 26.65 -37.33 -0.68
C MET A 120 25.33 -37.27 0.08
N VAL A 121 24.96 -38.33 0.81
CA VAL A 121 23.74 -38.39 1.63
C VAL A 121 23.76 -37.26 2.66
N LEU A 122 24.85 -37.08 3.39
CA LEU A 122 24.94 -36.06 4.44
C LEU A 122 24.85 -34.63 3.88
N ALA A 123 25.49 -34.37 2.73
CA ALA A 123 25.38 -33.09 2.04
C ALA A 123 23.95 -32.82 1.54
N VAL A 124 23.30 -33.82 0.94
CA VAL A 124 21.91 -33.71 0.46
C VAL A 124 20.94 -33.48 1.63
N SER A 125 21.10 -34.20 2.75
CA SER A 125 20.27 -34.00 3.94
C SER A 125 20.42 -32.59 4.53
N PHE A 126 21.64 -32.04 4.58
CA PHE A 126 21.84 -30.65 5.01
C PHE A 126 21.16 -29.66 4.07
N LEU A 127 21.30 -29.84 2.76
CA LEU A 127 20.66 -28.98 1.76
C LEU A 127 19.13 -29.04 1.88
N ALA A 128 18.58 -30.23 2.10
CA ALA A 128 17.16 -30.49 2.27
C ALA A 128 16.58 -29.80 3.52
N ILE A 129 17.21 -30.04 4.68
CA ILE A 129 16.64 -29.75 5.99
C ILE A 129 17.00 -28.33 6.47
N VAL A 130 18.13 -27.79 6.01
CA VAL A 130 18.67 -26.51 6.50
C VAL A 130 18.71 -25.46 5.40
N ALA A 131 19.31 -25.77 4.25
CA ALA A 131 19.48 -24.78 3.19
C ALA A 131 18.16 -24.44 2.51
N MET A 132 17.31 -25.43 2.19
CA MET A 132 16.04 -25.21 1.50
C MET A 132 15.07 -24.34 2.30
N PRO A 133 14.82 -24.57 3.61
CA PRO A 133 14.06 -23.64 4.46
C PRO A 133 14.69 -22.24 4.51
N GLY A 134 16.02 -22.15 4.54
CA GLY A 134 16.75 -20.88 4.45
C GLY A 134 16.45 -20.13 3.16
N ILE A 135 16.56 -20.78 2.00
CA ILE A 135 16.28 -20.18 0.69
C ILE A 135 14.80 -19.79 0.59
N ALA A 136 13.89 -20.67 1.00
CA ALA A 136 12.45 -20.39 1.02
C ALA A 136 12.12 -19.16 1.88
N SER A 137 12.67 -19.08 3.10
CA SER A 137 12.45 -17.93 4.00
C SER A 137 12.91 -16.61 3.38
N ARG A 138 14.03 -16.64 2.64
CA ARG A 138 14.59 -15.48 1.95
C ARG A 138 13.72 -15.08 0.78
N TYR A 139 13.33 -16.04 -0.05
CA TYR A 139 12.44 -15.84 -1.19
C TYR A 139 11.12 -15.21 -0.75
N TRP A 140 10.48 -15.75 0.30
CA TRP A 140 9.24 -15.20 0.85
C TRP A 140 9.40 -13.78 1.37
N SER A 141 10.51 -13.49 2.07
CA SER A 141 10.81 -12.13 2.56
C SER A 141 10.99 -11.14 1.42
N GLN A 142 11.71 -11.55 0.36
CA GLN A 142 11.94 -10.73 -0.82
C GLN A 142 10.67 -10.50 -1.62
N HIS A 143 9.86 -11.55 -1.79
CA HIS A 143 8.58 -11.49 -2.49
C HIS A 143 7.60 -10.56 -1.78
N ARG A 144 7.45 -10.65 -0.46
CA ARG A 144 6.59 -9.74 0.31
C ARG A 144 7.02 -8.28 0.16
N THR A 145 8.31 -8.01 0.30
CA THR A 145 8.83 -6.64 0.13
C THR A 145 8.54 -6.11 -1.28
N LEU A 146 8.69 -6.94 -2.31
CA LEU A 146 8.36 -6.57 -3.69
C LEU A 146 6.87 -6.28 -3.86
N VAL A 147 6.00 -7.16 -3.38
CA VAL A 147 4.54 -7.00 -3.45
C VAL A 147 4.10 -5.73 -2.72
N ASP A 148 4.62 -5.47 -1.53
CA ASP A 148 4.34 -4.25 -0.76
C ASP A 148 4.77 -2.98 -1.54
N THR A 149 5.96 -3.01 -2.15
CA THR A 149 6.43 -1.87 -2.96
C THR A 149 5.58 -1.66 -4.22
N LEU A 150 5.11 -2.74 -4.85
CA LEU A 150 4.21 -2.68 -6.00
C LEU A 150 2.84 -2.11 -5.61
N HIS A 151 2.29 -2.53 -4.47
CA HIS A 151 1.03 -1.97 -3.95
C HIS A 151 1.17 -0.49 -3.64
N ALA A 152 2.24 -0.08 -2.97
CA ALA A 152 2.50 1.33 -2.70
C ALA A 152 2.58 2.15 -3.99
N GLN A 153 3.33 1.68 -5.00
CA GLN A 153 3.42 2.33 -6.31
C GLN A 153 2.07 2.41 -7.03
N ARG A 154 1.29 1.32 -7.03
CA ARG A 154 -0.05 1.31 -7.64
C ARG A 154 -0.96 2.36 -7.01
N THR A 155 -0.96 2.46 -5.68
CA THR A 155 -1.77 3.49 -4.99
C THR A 155 -1.33 4.91 -5.34
N GLN A 156 -0.03 5.14 -5.54
CA GLN A 156 0.48 6.43 -5.98
C GLN A 156 0.03 6.76 -7.41
N LEU A 157 0.17 5.83 -8.35
CA LEU A 157 -0.26 6.02 -9.74
C LEU A 157 -1.76 6.28 -9.86
N LEU A 158 -2.59 5.60 -9.07
CA LEU A 158 -4.03 5.86 -9.04
C LEU A 158 -4.36 7.28 -8.58
N ARG A 159 -3.62 7.81 -7.59
CA ARG A 159 -3.78 9.20 -7.13
C ARG A 159 -3.34 10.20 -8.20
N GLU A 160 -2.20 9.95 -8.85
CA GLU A 160 -1.68 10.80 -9.93
C GLU A 160 -2.66 10.85 -11.11
N ASN A 161 -3.18 9.70 -11.55
CA ASN A 161 -4.18 9.64 -12.61
C ASN A 161 -5.49 10.35 -12.23
N ALA A 162 -5.96 10.21 -10.99
CA ALA A 162 -7.16 10.92 -10.53
C ALA A 162 -6.95 12.44 -10.55
N MET A 163 -5.77 12.92 -10.14
CA MET A 163 -5.42 14.34 -10.20
C MET A 163 -5.36 14.84 -11.65
N ILE A 164 -4.72 14.09 -12.55
CA ILE A 164 -4.65 14.44 -13.98
C ILE A 164 -6.05 14.46 -14.60
N ALA A 165 -6.87 13.44 -14.37
CA ALA A 165 -8.23 13.37 -14.89
C ALA A 165 -9.08 14.56 -14.42
N ARG A 166 -8.98 14.93 -13.13
CA ARG A 166 -9.66 16.10 -12.57
C ARG A 166 -9.16 17.40 -13.21
N GLN A 167 -7.85 17.55 -13.38
CA GLN A 167 -7.27 18.74 -13.99
C GLN A 167 -7.67 18.89 -15.47
N THR A 168 -7.69 17.79 -16.22
CA THR A 168 -8.17 17.76 -17.61
C THR A 168 -9.64 18.12 -17.69
N GLN A 169 -10.48 17.59 -16.80
CA GLN A 169 -11.90 17.93 -16.75
C GLN A 169 -12.13 19.42 -16.46
N LEU A 170 -11.39 20.00 -15.50
CA LEU A 170 -11.50 21.42 -15.16
C LEU A 170 -11.04 22.31 -16.32
N ARG A 171 -9.92 21.97 -16.97
CA ARG A 171 -9.44 22.69 -18.16
C ARG A 171 -10.44 22.64 -19.31
N GLU A 172 -11.06 21.50 -19.56
CA GLU A 172 -12.04 21.37 -20.64
C GLU A 172 -13.30 22.18 -20.34
N ARG A 173 -13.78 22.17 -19.08
CA ARG A 173 -14.89 23.04 -18.66
C ARG A 173 -14.56 24.52 -18.85
N GLN A 174 -13.36 24.95 -18.48
CA GLN A 174 -12.92 26.33 -18.67
C GLN A 174 -12.81 26.69 -20.16
N ARG A 175 -12.30 25.79 -21.00
CA ARG A 175 -12.25 25.96 -22.46
C ARG A 175 -13.65 26.15 -23.04
N ILE A 176 -14.60 25.29 -22.67
CA ILE A 176 -16.00 25.40 -23.12
C ILE A 176 -16.61 26.74 -22.70
N ALA A 177 -16.41 27.15 -21.44
CA ALA A 177 -16.94 28.42 -20.95
C ALA A 177 -16.36 29.63 -21.70
N GLN A 178 -15.05 29.62 -22.00
CA GLN A 178 -14.36 30.63 -22.78
C GLN A 178 -14.87 30.67 -24.24
N ASP A 179 -14.91 29.51 -24.92
CA ASP A 179 -15.39 29.39 -26.30
C ASP A 179 -16.85 29.84 -26.42
N MET A 180 -17.71 29.52 -25.44
CA MET A 180 -19.10 29.99 -25.36
C MET A 180 -19.18 31.51 -25.19
N HIS A 181 -18.35 32.10 -24.32
CA HIS A 181 -18.34 33.55 -24.10
C HIS A 181 -17.90 34.32 -25.36
N ASP A 182 -16.84 33.85 -26.01
CA ASP A 182 -16.25 34.56 -27.15
C ASP A 182 -17.11 34.43 -28.41
N SER A 183 -17.73 33.26 -28.66
CA SER A 183 -18.57 33.06 -29.85
C SER A 183 -20.00 33.59 -29.68
N LEU A 184 -20.74 33.12 -28.66
CA LEU A 184 -22.14 33.49 -28.45
C LEU A 184 -22.26 34.92 -27.90
N GLY A 185 -21.38 35.32 -26.99
CA GLY A 185 -21.39 36.67 -26.42
C GLY A 185 -21.14 37.74 -27.48
N HIS A 186 -20.18 37.51 -28.38
CA HIS A 186 -19.90 38.43 -29.48
C HIS A 186 -21.07 38.53 -30.46
N GLN A 187 -21.64 37.40 -30.89
CA GLN A 187 -22.80 37.38 -31.80
C GLN A 187 -24.01 38.12 -31.21
N LEU A 188 -24.37 37.84 -29.96
CA LEU A 188 -25.48 38.49 -29.28
C LEU A 188 -25.25 39.99 -29.07
N THR A 189 -23.99 40.40 -28.80
CA THR A 189 -23.62 41.82 -28.72
C THR A 189 -23.81 42.51 -30.07
N LEU A 190 -23.38 41.88 -31.17
CA LEU A 190 -23.53 42.43 -32.51
C LEU A 190 -25.01 42.60 -32.88
N ILE A 191 -25.85 41.60 -32.58
CA ILE A 191 -27.30 41.67 -32.79
C ILE A 191 -27.91 42.81 -31.96
N ALA A 192 -27.53 42.95 -30.69
CA ALA A 192 -28.02 44.04 -29.82
C ALA A 192 -27.60 45.44 -30.32
N VAL A 193 -26.40 45.58 -30.88
CA VAL A 193 -25.91 46.83 -31.48
C VAL A 193 -26.66 47.15 -32.78
N HIS A 194 -26.80 46.18 -33.69
CA HIS A 194 -27.52 46.38 -34.96
C HIS A 194 -29.01 46.67 -34.76
N THR A 195 -29.67 45.95 -33.86
CA THR A 195 -31.07 46.22 -33.48
C THR A 195 -31.22 47.58 -32.81
N GLY A 196 -30.26 47.99 -31.97
CA GLY A 196 -30.22 49.35 -31.42
C GLY A 196 -30.08 50.45 -32.47
N ALA A 197 -29.27 50.23 -33.51
CA ALA A 197 -29.13 51.16 -34.61
C ALA A 197 -30.41 51.26 -35.46
N LEU A 198 -31.10 50.13 -35.68
CA LEU A 198 -32.39 50.09 -36.36
C LEU A 198 -33.48 50.82 -35.56
N GLU A 199 -33.51 50.69 -34.23
CA GLU A 199 -34.51 51.35 -33.36
C GLU A 199 -34.56 52.88 -33.49
N VAL A 200 -33.41 53.53 -33.77
CA VAL A 200 -33.28 54.98 -33.97
C VAL A 200 -33.45 55.43 -35.41
N ASP A 201 -33.65 54.49 -36.36
CA ASP A 201 -33.88 54.84 -37.77
C ASP A 201 -35.25 55.51 -37.95
N SER A 202 -35.26 56.70 -38.56
CA SER A 202 -36.48 57.45 -38.86
C SER A 202 -37.35 56.80 -39.94
N ALA A 203 -36.82 55.86 -40.73
CA ALA A 203 -37.52 55.20 -41.81
C ALA A 203 -38.50 54.09 -41.35
N LEU A 204 -38.39 53.61 -40.10
CA LEU A 204 -39.26 52.56 -39.57
C LEU A 204 -40.61 53.11 -39.07
N ASN A 205 -41.68 52.39 -39.38
CA ASN A 205 -43.00 52.67 -38.82
C ASN A 205 -43.10 52.21 -37.34
N ALA A 206 -44.14 52.66 -36.62
CA ALA A 206 -44.26 52.41 -35.18
C ALA A 206 -44.25 50.91 -34.81
N GLN A 207 -44.93 50.08 -35.62
CA GLN A 207 -45.02 48.64 -35.41
C GLN A 207 -43.69 47.91 -35.67
N GLN A 208 -42.92 48.34 -36.68
CA GLN A 208 -41.58 47.81 -36.95
C GLN A 208 -40.59 48.19 -35.84
N ARG A 209 -40.68 49.42 -35.31
CA ARG A 209 -39.82 49.90 -34.22
C ARG A 209 -40.04 49.10 -32.95
N GLU A 210 -41.30 48.77 -32.62
CA GLU A 210 -41.66 47.90 -31.50
C GLU A 210 -41.08 46.48 -31.68
N ALA A 211 -41.19 45.88 -32.87
CA ALA A 211 -40.63 44.57 -33.15
C ALA A 211 -39.09 44.52 -33.01
N VAL A 212 -38.39 45.57 -33.44
CA VAL A 212 -36.92 45.69 -33.26
C VAL A 212 -36.56 45.84 -31.78
N GLY A 213 -37.37 46.58 -31.00
CA GLY A 213 -37.18 46.71 -29.56
C GLY A 213 -37.34 45.39 -28.80
N VAL A 214 -38.31 44.55 -29.20
CA VAL A 214 -38.46 43.18 -28.68
C VAL A 214 -37.22 42.32 -28.99
N LEU A 215 -36.70 42.39 -30.22
CA LEU A 215 -35.48 41.67 -30.64
C LEU A 215 -34.22 42.12 -29.85
N ARG A 216 -34.08 43.43 -29.63
CA ARG A 216 -33.01 43.99 -28.80
C ARG A 216 -33.14 43.52 -27.34
N GLY A 217 -34.34 43.60 -26.78
CA GLY A 217 -34.65 43.14 -25.43
C GLY A 217 -34.33 41.65 -25.24
N ALA A 218 -34.73 40.80 -26.18
CA ALA A 218 -34.43 39.37 -26.18
C ALA A 218 -32.91 39.10 -26.27
N SER A 219 -32.17 39.85 -27.09
CA SER A 219 -30.71 39.70 -27.23
C SER A 219 -29.95 40.10 -25.96
N VAL A 220 -30.39 41.17 -25.29
CA VAL A 220 -29.83 41.63 -24.01
C VAL A 220 -30.15 40.66 -22.88
N ALA A 221 -31.37 40.11 -22.86
CA ALA A 221 -31.77 39.08 -21.89
C ALA A 221 -30.95 37.79 -22.07
N ALA A 222 -30.82 37.28 -23.31
CA ALA A 222 -30.01 36.11 -23.62
C ALA A 222 -28.52 36.30 -23.25
N MET A 223 -27.97 37.51 -23.45
CA MET A 223 -26.61 37.86 -22.99
C MET A 223 -26.47 37.82 -21.48
N ARG A 224 -27.49 38.22 -20.73
CA ARG A 224 -27.49 38.18 -19.28
C ARG A 224 -27.54 36.73 -18.78
N GLU A 225 -28.42 35.91 -19.34
CA GLU A 225 -28.51 34.48 -19.02
C GLU A 225 -27.22 33.74 -19.35
N LEU A 226 -26.61 33.99 -20.51
CA LEU A 226 -25.32 33.39 -20.88
C LEU A 226 -24.21 33.74 -19.89
N ARG A 227 -24.11 35.01 -19.46
CA ARG A 227 -23.13 35.43 -18.44
C ARG A 227 -23.38 34.80 -17.08
N GLU A 228 -24.63 34.56 -16.73
CA GLU A 228 -25.01 33.87 -15.49
C GLU A 228 -24.61 32.40 -15.54
N VAL A 229 -24.91 31.69 -16.64
CA VAL A 229 -24.51 30.28 -16.84
C VAL A 229 -22.99 30.13 -16.90
N VAL A 230 -22.28 31.00 -17.62
CA VAL A 230 -20.81 30.99 -17.66
C VAL A 230 -20.21 31.38 -16.31
N GLY A 231 -20.84 32.30 -15.58
CA GLY A 231 -20.45 32.69 -14.22
C GLY A 231 -20.54 31.53 -13.24
N LEU A 232 -21.60 30.72 -13.32
CA LEU A 232 -21.76 29.50 -12.51
C LEU A 232 -20.69 28.44 -12.83
N LEU A 233 -20.34 28.26 -14.11
CA LEU A 233 -19.27 27.34 -14.53
C LEU A 233 -17.87 27.81 -14.09
N ARG A 234 -17.70 29.11 -13.85
CA ARG A 234 -16.43 29.74 -13.47
C ARG A 234 -16.22 29.84 -11.95
N ASP A 235 -17.28 30.12 -11.18
CA ASP A 235 -17.23 30.10 -9.71
C ASP A 235 -16.92 28.68 -9.17
N GLU A 236 -17.41 27.61 -9.82
CA GLU A 236 -17.05 26.22 -9.48
C GLU A 236 -15.56 25.86 -9.73
N THR A 237 -14.85 26.64 -10.57
CA THR A 237 -13.46 26.39 -10.97
C THR A 237 -12.47 27.33 -10.29
N GLU A 238 -12.87 28.57 -9.94
CA GLU A 238 -12.02 29.57 -9.30
C GLU A 238 -11.87 29.41 -7.77
N ASP A 239 -12.67 28.55 -7.12
CA ASP A 239 -12.50 28.17 -5.69
C ASP A 239 -11.18 27.42 -5.39
N THR A 240 -10.32 27.18 -6.39
CA THR A 240 -8.95 26.62 -6.20
C THR A 240 -7.81 27.39 -6.86
N ALA A 241 -8.05 28.55 -7.50
CA ALA A 241 -6.96 29.36 -8.06
C ALA A 241 -7.32 30.86 -8.07
N ALA A 242 -6.61 31.63 -7.26
CA ALA A 242 -6.76 33.08 -7.16
C ALA A 242 -6.20 33.82 -8.40
N VAL A 243 -6.82 34.99 -8.70
CA VAL A 243 -6.31 36.14 -9.50
C VAL A 243 -6.35 35.91 -11.04
N HIS A 244 -7.02 36.63 -11.96
CA HIS A 244 -7.49 38.03 -12.09
C HIS A 244 -8.46 38.21 -13.31
N PRO A 245 -8.96 39.43 -13.68
CA PRO A 245 -10.34 39.70 -14.08
C PRO A 245 -10.54 40.16 -15.55
N ALA A 246 -11.80 40.37 -15.94
CA ALA A 246 -12.22 41.16 -17.11
C ALA A 246 -13.72 41.54 -16.89
N ILE A 247 -14.31 42.73 -17.15
CA ILE A 247 -13.96 43.95 -17.91
C ILE A 247 -14.86 45.13 -17.41
N GLY A 248 -14.35 46.38 -17.41
CA GLY A 248 -15.13 47.52 -17.93
C GLY A 248 -15.47 48.71 -17.02
N ALA A 249 -14.64 49.76 -17.11
CA ALA A 249 -14.94 51.21 -17.04
C ALA A 249 -15.69 51.80 -15.82
N GLY A 250 -14.95 52.60 -15.03
CA GLY A 250 -15.51 53.59 -14.10
C GLY A 250 -14.76 53.66 -12.77
N THR A 251 -13.69 54.48 -12.74
CA THR A 251 -12.99 55.04 -11.55
C THR A 251 -13.49 54.64 -10.14
N ALA A 252 -12.73 53.79 -9.44
CA ALA A 252 -12.34 53.92 -8.02
C ALA A 252 -11.50 52.69 -7.54
N PRO A 253 -10.62 52.84 -6.52
CA PRO A 253 -9.62 51.84 -6.13
C PRO A 253 -10.15 50.77 -5.16
N ASP A 254 -9.37 49.70 -4.98
CA ASP A 254 -9.49 48.61 -3.99
C ASP A 254 -10.51 47.48 -4.22
N ALA A 255 -10.14 46.54 -5.10
CA ALA A 255 -10.77 45.21 -5.18
C ALA A 255 -10.35 44.25 -4.03
N GLY A 256 -9.63 44.74 -3.01
CA GLY A 256 -9.23 43.97 -1.82
C GLY A 256 -10.15 44.12 -0.59
N GLN A 257 -11.15 45.01 -0.62
CA GLN A 257 -11.91 45.41 0.57
C GLN A 257 -13.43 45.42 0.32
N ARG A 258 -14.08 44.27 0.17
CA ARG A 258 -15.56 44.17 0.23
C ARG A 258 -15.98 43.38 1.46
N GLY A 259 -16.15 44.10 2.57
CA GLY A 259 -16.54 43.64 3.88
C GLY A 259 -17.60 44.56 4.50
N VAL A 260 -17.87 44.39 5.79
CA VAL A 260 -18.89 45.13 6.54
C VAL A 260 -18.65 46.64 6.50
N ALA A 261 -17.39 47.09 6.39
CA ALA A 261 -17.04 48.51 6.25
C ALA A 261 -17.64 49.18 4.99
N GLN A 262 -17.96 48.39 3.95
CA GLN A 262 -18.54 48.89 2.69
C GLN A 262 -20.07 48.82 2.66
N VAL A 263 -20.71 48.36 3.74
CA VAL A 263 -22.18 48.32 3.84
C VAL A 263 -22.79 49.71 3.73
N ASP A 264 -22.14 50.75 4.25
CA ASP A 264 -22.63 52.12 4.12
C ASP A 264 -22.71 52.55 2.65
N GLY A 265 -21.74 52.15 1.81
CA GLY A 265 -21.77 52.40 0.37
C GLY A 265 -22.94 51.71 -0.34
N LEU A 266 -23.28 50.47 0.06
CA LEU A 266 -24.46 49.75 -0.48
C LEU A 266 -25.77 50.44 -0.12
N VAL A 267 -25.88 50.94 1.11
CA VAL A 267 -27.05 51.66 1.60
C VAL A 267 -27.21 52.98 0.85
N GLU A 268 -26.13 53.76 0.71
CA GLU A 268 -26.17 55.03 -0.02
C GLU A 268 -26.53 54.83 -1.50
N ALA A 269 -25.95 53.83 -2.16
CA ALA A 269 -26.30 53.50 -3.54
C ALA A 269 -27.79 53.14 -3.68
N SER A 270 -28.34 52.41 -2.71
CA SER A 270 -29.74 51.99 -2.71
C SER A 270 -30.70 53.14 -2.35
N ARG A 271 -30.29 54.08 -1.49
CA ARG A 271 -31.00 55.35 -1.23
C ARG A 271 -31.05 56.22 -2.48
N GLY A 272 -29.92 56.33 -3.20
CA GLY A 272 -29.85 57.04 -4.48
C GLY A 272 -30.76 56.45 -5.56
N ALA A 273 -31.07 55.16 -5.48
CA ALA A 273 -32.04 54.47 -6.33
C ALA A 273 -33.51 54.59 -5.85
N GLY A 274 -33.78 55.40 -4.82
CA GLY A 274 -35.13 55.70 -4.32
C GLY A 274 -35.64 54.83 -3.17
N ALA A 275 -34.81 53.97 -2.57
CA ALA A 275 -35.22 53.14 -1.43
C ALA A 275 -35.18 53.93 -0.10
N ARG A 276 -36.21 53.74 0.74
CA ARG A 276 -36.25 54.30 2.11
C ARG A 276 -35.56 53.35 3.08
N ILE A 277 -34.27 53.58 3.38
CA ILE A 277 -33.46 52.66 4.19
C ILE A 277 -33.05 53.30 5.53
N SER A 278 -33.36 52.63 6.65
CA SER A 278 -32.81 52.90 7.98
C SER A 278 -31.66 51.92 8.29
N VAL A 279 -30.58 52.41 8.92
CA VAL A 279 -29.44 51.58 9.33
C VAL A 279 -29.28 51.68 10.83
N SER A 280 -29.15 50.54 11.51
CA SER A 280 -28.86 50.46 12.94
C SER A 280 -27.63 49.59 13.19
N ARG A 281 -26.76 50.04 14.09
CA ARG A 281 -25.59 49.30 14.56
C ARG A 281 -25.65 49.26 16.09
N SER A 282 -25.47 48.09 16.69
CA SER A 282 -25.46 47.94 18.14
C SER A 282 -24.39 46.95 18.59
N GLY A 283 -23.87 47.14 19.80
CA GLY A 283 -22.73 46.39 20.32
C GLY A 283 -21.39 46.99 19.91
N GLU A 284 -20.31 46.51 20.52
CA GLU A 284 -18.95 46.93 20.19
C GLU A 284 -18.49 46.22 18.90
N PRO A 285 -17.96 46.94 17.89
CA PRO A 285 -17.46 46.31 16.67
C PRO A 285 -16.27 45.38 16.95
N LEU A 286 -16.43 44.08 16.68
CA LEU A 286 -15.36 43.09 16.74
C LEU A 286 -14.77 42.82 15.35
N ALA A 287 -13.48 42.46 15.32
CA ALA A 287 -12.79 42.06 14.10
C ALA A 287 -13.36 40.76 13.54
N LEU A 288 -13.70 40.75 12.25
CA LEU A 288 -14.27 39.59 11.56
C LEU A 288 -13.20 38.87 10.76
N ALA A 289 -13.24 37.53 10.74
CA ALA A 289 -12.45 36.76 9.78
C ALA A 289 -12.86 37.15 8.34
N PRO A 290 -11.93 37.20 7.36
CA PRO A 290 -12.23 37.70 6.01
C PRO A 290 -13.40 36.98 5.30
N ALA A 291 -13.59 35.69 5.57
CA ALA A 291 -14.71 34.93 5.02
C ALA A 291 -16.06 35.34 5.65
N VAL A 292 -16.08 35.60 6.96
CA VAL A 292 -17.23 36.07 7.72
C VAL A 292 -17.61 37.49 7.31
N ASP A 293 -16.62 38.36 7.16
CA ASP A 293 -16.76 39.75 6.72
C ASP A 293 -17.43 39.84 5.33
N ARG A 294 -16.98 38.99 4.39
CA ARG A 294 -17.61 38.86 3.07
C ARG A 294 -19.02 38.28 3.14
N ALA A 295 -19.26 37.27 3.97
CA ALA A 295 -20.59 36.68 4.12
C ALA A 295 -21.60 37.71 4.64
N ALA A 296 -21.21 38.52 5.64
CA ALA A 296 -22.02 39.61 6.16
C ALA A 296 -22.37 40.65 5.09
N TYR A 297 -21.36 41.13 4.34
CA TYR A 297 -21.57 42.06 3.23
C TYR A 297 -22.54 41.50 2.17
N ARG A 298 -22.40 40.22 1.80
CA ARG A 298 -23.27 39.57 0.80
C ARG A 298 -24.72 39.44 1.27
N ILE A 299 -24.95 39.16 2.56
CA ILE A 299 -26.31 39.10 3.12
C ILE A 299 -26.99 40.46 2.99
N VAL A 300 -26.29 41.56 3.31
CA VAL A 300 -26.84 42.91 3.15
C VAL A 300 -27.10 43.23 1.68
N GLN A 301 -26.14 42.92 0.79
CA GLN A 301 -26.27 43.18 -0.64
C GLN A 301 -27.48 42.47 -1.26
N GLU A 302 -27.62 41.18 -1.01
CA GLU A 302 -28.72 40.37 -1.51
C GLU A 302 -30.05 40.82 -0.89
N GLY A 303 -30.07 41.15 0.41
CA GLY A 303 -31.24 41.70 1.08
C GLY A 303 -31.74 43.00 0.46
N LEU A 304 -30.84 43.96 0.20
CA LEU A 304 -31.19 45.22 -0.46
C LEU A 304 -31.64 45.02 -1.92
N THR A 305 -30.99 44.09 -2.64
CA THR A 305 -31.38 43.72 -4.00
C THR A 305 -32.78 43.10 -4.03
N ASN A 306 -33.09 42.22 -3.08
CA ASN A 306 -34.40 41.59 -2.97
C ASN A 306 -35.48 42.60 -2.58
N ALA A 307 -35.18 43.53 -1.67
CA ALA A 307 -36.11 44.61 -1.35
C ALA A 307 -36.39 45.50 -2.56
N HIS A 308 -35.39 45.80 -3.40
CA HIS A 308 -35.58 46.58 -4.63
C HIS A 308 -36.45 45.84 -5.66
N LYS A 309 -36.25 44.53 -5.82
CA LYS A 309 -37.00 43.71 -6.79
C LYS A 309 -38.43 43.42 -6.34
N HIS A 310 -38.63 43.13 -5.05
CA HIS A 310 -39.86 42.52 -4.55
C HIS A 310 -40.68 43.44 -3.65
N ALA A 311 -40.10 44.54 -3.14
CA ALA A 311 -40.74 45.45 -2.20
C ALA A 311 -40.45 46.92 -2.53
N ALA A 312 -40.54 47.28 -3.82
CA ALA A 312 -40.32 48.65 -4.29
C ALA A 312 -41.22 49.63 -3.51
N GLY A 313 -40.61 50.68 -2.95
CA GLY A 313 -41.31 51.70 -2.15
C GLY A 313 -41.55 51.34 -0.68
N ALA A 314 -41.36 50.08 -0.25
CA ALA A 314 -41.44 49.70 1.16
C ALA A 314 -40.24 50.25 1.96
N PRO A 315 -40.42 50.63 3.24
CA PRO A 315 -39.30 50.97 4.12
C PRO A 315 -38.45 49.73 4.40
N VAL A 316 -37.12 49.88 4.34
CA VAL A 316 -36.16 48.80 4.59
C VAL A 316 -35.30 49.17 5.81
N THR A 317 -35.08 48.21 6.70
CA THR A 317 -34.19 48.35 7.86
C THR A 317 -33.02 47.39 7.70
N VAL A 318 -31.79 47.91 7.80
CA VAL A 318 -30.56 47.12 7.89
C VAL A 318 -30.02 47.22 9.31
N ALA A 319 -29.84 46.09 9.99
CA ALA A 319 -29.31 46.03 11.34
C ALA A 319 -28.05 45.16 11.39
N LEU A 320 -27.00 45.69 12.01
CA LEU A 320 -25.76 44.97 12.33
C LEU A 320 -25.60 44.96 13.85
N ARG A 321 -25.78 43.79 14.48
CA ARG A 321 -25.66 43.64 15.93
C ARG A 321 -24.45 42.77 16.27
N TYR A 322 -23.49 43.36 16.97
CA TYR A 322 -22.31 42.66 17.46
C TYR A 322 -22.62 42.05 18.83
N GLU A 323 -23.03 40.79 18.83
CA GLU A 323 -23.23 40.00 20.05
C GLU A 323 -21.88 39.40 20.51
N PRO A 324 -21.75 38.89 21.74
CA PRO A 324 -20.49 38.37 22.27
C PRO A 324 -19.83 37.29 21.39
N ASP A 325 -20.63 36.38 20.83
CA ASP A 325 -20.14 35.20 20.10
C ASP A 325 -20.36 35.26 18.58
N SER A 326 -21.17 36.21 18.09
CA SER A 326 -21.50 36.30 16.67
C SER A 326 -21.93 37.69 16.23
N LEU A 327 -21.78 37.97 14.93
CA LEU A 327 -22.40 39.10 14.25
C LEU A 327 -23.78 38.68 13.73
N LEU A 328 -24.82 39.39 14.15
CA LEU A 328 -26.15 39.30 13.56
C LEU A 328 -26.31 40.37 12.47
N VAL A 329 -26.61 39.93 11.26
CA VAL A 329 -26.89 40.78 10.11
C VAL A 329 -28.35 40.60 9.74
N GLU A 330 -29.11 41.68 9.66
CA GLU A 330 -30.54 41.61 9.40
C GLU A 330 -30.97 42.69 8.40
N VAL A 331 -31.75 42.28 7.41
CA VAL A 331 -32.40 43.15 6.42
C VAL A 331 -33.89 42.84 6.43
N VAL A 332 -34.69 43.84 6.75
CA VAL A 332 -36.16 43.72 6.85
C VAL A 332 -36.81 44.78 5.98
N ASN A 333 -37.68 44.39 5.05
CA ASN A 333 -38.58 45.34 4.39
C ASN A 333 -39.97 45.28 5.01
N GLY A 334 -40.63 46.42 5.12
CA GLY A 334 -42.03 46.54 5.51
C GLY A 334 -43.00 46.11 4.41
N PRO A 335 -44.31 46.24 4.64
CA PRO A 335 -45.34 45.88 3.67
C PRO A 335 -45.24 46.73 2.41
N VAL A 336 -45.52 46.11 1.26
CA VAL A 336 -45.51 46.76 -0.04
C VAL A 336 -46.71 47.73 -0.15
N PRO A 337 -46.51 49.01 -0.50
CA PRO A 337 -47.62 49.95 -0.66
C PRO A 337 -48.60 49.52 -1.77
N PRO A 338 -49.92 49.69 -1.57
CA PRO A 338 -50.92 49.37 -2.59
C PRO A 338 -50.71 50.24 -3.84
N GLY A 339 -50.59 49.60 -5.01
CA GLY A 339 -50.30 50.25 -6.30
C GLY A 339 -48.87 50.04 -6.83
N SER A 340 -47.97 49.43 -6.05
CA SER A 340 -46.68 48.96 -6.56
C SER A 340 -46.88 47.66 -7.34
N ALA A 341 -46.43 47.63 -8.60
CA ALA A 341 -46.45 46.42 -9.41
C ALA A 341 -45.58 45.34 -8.73
N ALA A 342 -46.21 44.32 -8.16
CA ALA A 342 -45.51 43.09 -7.83
C ALA A 342 -45.05 42.48 -9.17
N GLY A 343 -43.73 42.51 -9.41
CA GLY A 343 -43.16 41.83 -10.57
C GLY A 343 -43.54 40.34 -10.55
N PRO A 344 -43.63 39.69 -11.73
CA PRO A 344 -44.10 38.31 -11.84
C PRO A 344 -43.31 37.36 -10.91
N GLU A 345 -44.03 36.46 -10.25
CA GLU A 345 -43.53 35.39 -9.36
C GLU A 345 -42.71 34.34 -10.12
N VAL A 346 -41.59 34.72 -10.70
CA VAL A 346 -40.60 33.77 -11.24
C VAL A 346 -39.21 34.37 -11.08
N SER A 347 -38.60 34.22 -9.90
CA SER A 347 -37.15 34.38 -9.76
C SER A 347 -36.65 33.46 -8.65
N GLY A 348 -35.85 32.47 -9.05
CA GLY A 348 -35.49 31.32 -8.23
C GLY A 348 -34.76 31.66 -6.94
N GLY A 349 -35.06 30.89 -5.89
CA GLY A 349 -34.41 30.94 -4.58
C GLY A 349 -32.91 30.58 -4.57
N GLN A 350 -32.21 30.66 -5.71
CA GLN A 350 -30.77 30.38 -5.83
C GLN A 350 -29.92 31.39 -5.06
N GLY A 351 -30.31 32.68 -5.04
CA GLY A 351 -29.63 33.69 -4.23
C GLY A 351 -29.65 33.36 -2.74
N LEU A 352 -30.82 32.97 -2.22
CA LEU A 352 -30.99 32.55 -0.83
C LEU A 352 -30.28 31.22 -0.52
N THR A 353 -30.27 30.26 -1.44
CA THR A 353 -29.51 29.01 -1.30
C THR A 353 -28.00 29.29 -1.21
N GLY A 354 -27.46 30.14 -2.09
CA GLY A 354 -26.06 30.54 -2.06
C GLY A 354 -25.68 31.30 -0.78
N LEU A 355 -26.58 32.11 -0.22
CA LEU A 355 -26.36 32.74 1.09
C LEU A 355 -26.29 31.70 2.23
N ARG A 356 -27.17 30.70 2.24
CA ARG A 356 -27.17 29.63 3.25
C ARG A 356 -25.88 28.81 3.20
N GLU A 357 -25.43 28.45 2.00
CA GLU A 357 -24.20 27.68 1.81
C GLU A 357 -22.96 28.47 2.27
N ARG A 358 -22.84 29.74 1.86
CA ARG A 358 -21.74 30.61 2.29
C ARG A 358 -21.72 30.84 3.80
N ALA A 359 -22.88 31.03 4.43
CA ALA A 359 -22.97 31.13 5.88
C ALA A 359 -22.54 29.82 6.56
N ARG A 360 -22.97 28.67 6.03
CA ARG A 360 -22.58 27.34 6.55
C ARG A 360 -21.07 27.11 6.48
N LEU A 361 -20.41 27.55 5.41
CA LEU A 361 -18.96 27.43 5.23
C LEU A 361 -18.14 28.19 6.29
N VAL A 362 -18.72 29.25 6.87
CA VAL A 362 -18.10 30.01 7.97
C VAL A 362 -18.63 29.60 9.35
N GLY A 363 -19.42 28.53 9.45
CA GLY A 363 -20.03 28.07 10.70
C GLY A 363 -21.22 28.92 11.16
N GLY A 364 -21.76 29.78 10.30
CA GLY A 364 -22.95 30.59 10.55
C GLY A 364 -24.22 30.00 9.93
N MET A 365 -25.33 30.72 10.09
CA MET A 365 -26.65 30.33 9.57
C MET A 365 -27.39 31.54 9.01
N VAL A 366 -28.27 31.31 8.03
CA VAL A 366 -29.13 32.34 7.42
C VAL A 366 -30.58 31.87 7.43
N HIS A 367 -31.47 32.74 7.89
CA HIS A 367 -32.91 32.58 7.89
C HIS A 367 -33.56 33.64 6.99
N SER A 368 -34.58 33.24 6.23
CA SER A 368 -35.32 34.13 5.34
C SER A 368 -36.80 33.76 5.34
N GLY A 369 -37.70 34.72 5.47
CA GLY A 369 -39.13 34.45 5.44
C GLY A 369 -40.02 35.70 5.53
N PRO A 370 -41.32 35.57 5.22
CA PRO A 370 -42.29 36.65 5.38
C PRO A 370 -42.50 36.97 6.86
N LEU A 371 -42.78 38.24 7.15
CA LEU A 371 -43.21 38.69 8.47
C LEU A 371 -44.74 38.74 8.57
N PRO A 372 -45.32 38.61 9.78
CA PRO A 372 -46.77 38.67 9.99
C PRO A 372 -47.43 40.00 9.56
N ASP A 373 -46.65 41.08 9.48
CA ASP A 373 -47.08 42.41 9.07
C ASP A 373 -47.04 42.64 7.54
N GLY A 374 -46.74 41.59 6.76
CA GLY A 374 -46.63 41.64 5.31
C GLY A 374 -45.24 42.06 4.80
N GLY A 375 -44.26 42.19 5.69
CA GLY A 375 -42.85 42.40 5.32
C GLY A 375 -42.10 41.11 4.95
N PHE A 376 -40.81 41.24 4.65
CA PHE A 376 -39.91 40.09 4.49
C PHE A 376 -38.60 40.31 5.24
N ARG A 377 -38.12 39.25 5.89
CA ARG A 377 -36.92 39.25 6.73
C ARG A 377 -35.85 38.37 6.12
N LEU A 378 -34.64 38.88 6.01
CA LEU A 378 -33.42 38.11 5.78
C LEU A 378 -32.47 38.37 6.95
N ALA A 379 -32.11 37.33 7.69
CA ALA A 379 -31.24 37.42 8.86
C ALA A 379 -30.13 36.37 8.81
N GLY A 380 -28.90 36.74 9.17
CA GLY A 380 -27.76 35.86 9.30
C GLY A 380 -27.12 35.97 10.68
N VAL A 381 -26.69 34.84 11.22
CA VAL A 381 -25.88 34.74 12.46
C VAL A 381 -24.53 34.19 12.05
N LEU A 382 -23.47 34.98 12.21
CA LEU A 382 -22.13 34.66 11.73
C LEU A 382 -21.12 34.69 12.89
N PRO A 383 -20.43 33.59 13.22
CA PRO A 383 -19.43 33.58 14.29
C PRO A 383 -18.20 34.40 13.88
N TYR A 384 -17.47 34.97 14.83
CA TYR A 384 -16.28 35.77 14.53
C TYR A 384 -15.08 34.94 13.98
N GLY A 385 -15.08 33.61 14.17
CA GLY A 385 -14.04 32.69 13.71
C GLY A 385 -14.52 31.23 13.53
N PRO A 386 -13.74 30.37 12.84
CA PRO A 386 -14.23 29.06 12.40
C PRO A 386 -14.42 28.07 13.55
N VAL A 387 -15.64 27.58 13.72
CA VAL A 387 -15.92 26.34 14.45
C VAL A 387 -15.63 25.18 13.50
N THR A 388 -14.54 24.44 13.71
CA THR A 388 -14.26 23.18 13.01
C THR A 388 -15.35 22.16 13.32
N VAL A 389 -16.33 22.01 12.42
CA VAL A 389 -17.29 20.91 12.47
C VAL A 389 -16.60 19.66 11.92
N ALA A 390 -16.31 18.71 12.81
CA ALA A 390 -15.73 17.42 12.46
C ALA A 390 -16.67 16.63 11.53
N ALA A 391 -16.18 16.26 10.34
CA ALA A 391 -16.92 15.45 9.38
C ALA A 391 -17.13 14.02 9.93
N THR A 392 -18.39 13.66 10.17
CA THR A 392 -18.82 12.28 10.43
C THR A 392 -19.03 11.52 9.12
N ALA A 393 -18.40 10.34 9.07
CA ALA A 393 -18.72 9.13 8.31
C ALA A 393 -18.89 9.20 6.78
N ALA A 394 -17.90 8.64 6.08
CA ALA A 394 -17.95 8.27 4.67
C ALA A 394 -18.72 6.95 4.46
N GLU A 395 -19.59 6.92 3.45
CA GLU A 395 -20.17 5.70 2.86
C GLU A 395 -19.34 5.24 1.63
N PRO A 396 -19.23 3.92 1.34
CA PRO A 396 -18.33 3.40 0.31
C PRO A 396 -19.03 3.29 -1.06
N VAL A 397 -18.38 3.81 -2.11
CA VAL A 397 -18.82 3.67 -3.51
C VAL A 397 -18.05 2.53 -4.20
N LEU A 398 -18.79 1.59 -4.81
CA LEU A 398 -18.30 0.46 -5.62
C LEU A 398 -17.57 0.93 -6.92
N PRO A 399 -16.60 0.17 -7.45
CA PRO A 399 -15.87 0.55 -8.67
C PRO A 399 -16.56 0.06 -9.96
N PRO A 400 -16.51 0.83 -11.07
CA PRO A 400 -16.86 0.33 -12.40
C PRO A 400 -15.67 -0.35 -13.11
N ALA A 401 -16.03 -1.24 -14.03
CA ALA A 401 -15.22 -2.23 -14.72
C ALA A 401 -14.17 -1.67 -15.71
N ALA A 402 -13.19 -2.52 -15.99
CA ALA A 402 -12.00 -2.29 -16.79
C ALA A 402 -12.27 -2.04 -18.28
N VAL A 403 -11.48 -1.14 -18.87
CA VAL A 403 -11.31 -0.98 -20.33
C VAL A 403 -9.81 -1.17 -20.64
N GLU A 404 -9.49 -2.09 -21.55
CA GLU A 404 -8.13 -2.40 -22.01
C GLU A 404 -7.52 -1.26 -22.86
N PRO A 405 -6.19 -1.01 -22.78
CA PRO A 405 -5.52 -0.08 -23.69
C PRO A 405 -4.90 -0.77 -24.91
N ALA A 406 -5.06 -0.11 -26.06
CA ALA A 406 -4.45 -0.46 -27.34
C ALA A 406 -2.94 -0.16 -27.39
N ARG A 407 -2.20 -0.97 -28.17
CA ARG A 407 -0.76 -0.93 -28.44
C ARG A 407 -0.34 0.23 -29.37
N ALA A 408 0.82 0.83 -29.10
CA ALA A 408 1.70 1.49 -30.10
C ALA A 408 3.14 1.51 -29.51
N ALA A 409 4.11 0.82 -30.11
CA ALA A 409 5.05 1.22 -31.16
C ALA A 409 6.35 1.87 -30.60
N GLY A 410 7.49 1.25 -30.90
CA GLY A 410 8.78 1.41 -30.19
C GLY A 410 9.65 2.62 -30.58
N PRO A 411 10.78 2.84 -29.86
CA PRO A 411 11.59 4.04 -30.02
C PRO A 411 12.82 3.84 -30.92
N GLY A 412 13.04 4.82 -31.82
CA GLY A 412 14.30 5.03 -32.53
C GLY A 412 15.28 5.84 -31.67
N GLY A 413 16.56 5.48 -31.75
CA GLY A 413 17.63 5.98 -30.88
C GLY A 413 18.25 7.32 -31.27
N GLY A 414 19.01 7.87 -30.33
CA GLY A 414 19.91 8.99 -30.51
C GLY A 414 20.93 9.05 -29.36
N SER A 415 22.20 8.89 -29.71
CA SER A 415 23.39 8.81 -28.84
C SER A 415 23.75 10.13 -28.15
N VAL A 416 24.35 10.06 -26.95
CA VAL A 416 25.06 11.19 -26.31
C VAL A 416 26.44 10.76 -25.81
N ASP A 417 27.43 11.59 -26.15
CA ASP A 417 28.86 11.54 -25.85
C ASP A 417 29.15 12.05 -24.41
N PRO A 418 30.09 11.47 -23.61
CA PRO A 418 30.16 11.74 -22.17
C PRO A 418 31.42 12.52 -21.75
N VAL A 419 31.46 13.85 -21.87
CA VAL A 419 32.50 14.64 -21.18
C VAL A 419 32.01 16.05 -20.82
N ARG A 420 32.16 16.41 -19.53
CA ARG A 420 32.00 17.73 -18.86
C ARG A 420 30.62 18.06 -18.27
N GLY A 421 30.59 18.04 -16.93
CA GLY A 421 29.55 18.67 -16.14
C GLY A 421 29.62 20.19 -16.23
N ARG A 422 28.58 20.78 -16.83
CA ARG A 422 27.89 22.04 -16.48
C ARG A 422 26.85 22.31 -17.59
N PRO A 423 25.60 22.68 -17.26
CA PRO A 423 24.61 22.98 -18.29
C PRO A 423 24.99 24.29 -18.99
N ALA A 424 25.29 24.21 -20.29
CA ALA A 424 25.41 25.39 -21.14
C ALA A 424 24.01 25.96 -21.39
N VAL A 425 23.74 27.14 -20.83
CA VAL A 425 22.54 27.93 -21.16
C VAL A 425 22.74 28.47 -22.58
N ARG A 426 21.93 28.03 -23.54
CA ARG A 426 21.89 28.67 -24.86
C ARG A 426 21.08 29.96 -24.72
N VAL A 427 21.74 31.08 -24.99
CA VAL A 427 21.10 32.39 -25.08
C VAL A 427 20.57 32.54 -26.51
N GLY A 428 19.27 32.84 -26.65
CA GLY A 428 18.68 33.15 -27.95
C GLY A 428 19.21 34.48 -28.49
N LYS A 429 19.00 34.76 -29.79
CA LYS A 429 19.46 36.02 -30.42
C LYS A 429 18.92 37.30 -29.76
N ASP A 430 17.94 37.17 -28.87
CA ASP A 430 17.24 38.29 -28.24
C ASP A 430 17.59 38.45 -26.74
N GLY A 431 18.64 37.78 -26.26
CA GLY A 431 19.16 37.96 -24.89
C GLY A 431 18.32 37.37 -23.75
N GLN A 432 17.16 36.78 -24.06
CA GLN A 432 16.32 36.08 -23.07
C GLN A 432 16.77 34.61 -22.90
N PRO A 433 16.77 34.06 -21.67
CA PRO A 433 17.08 32.66 -21.43
C PRO A 433 15.98 31.78 -22.06
N VAL A 434 16.34 30.99 -23.06
CA VAL A 434 15.43 30.03 -23.68
C VAL A 434 15.31 28.83 -22.74
N ILE A 435 14.20 28.77 -22.00
CA ILE A 435 13.84 27.60 -21.20
C ILE A 435 13.47 26.48 -22.17
N ASP A 436 14.34 25.49 -22.27
CA ASP A 436 14.10 24.31 -23.09
C ASP A 436 13.10 23.38 -22.38
N TRP A 437 11.81 23.60 -22.66
CA TRP A 437 10.70 22.83 -22.12
C TRP A 437 10.75 21.35 -22.50
N SER A 438 11.52 20.95 -23.53
CA SER A 438 11.66 19.55 -23.91
C SER A 438 12.29 18.69 -22.81
N ARG A 439 13.14 19.26 -21.95
CA ARG A 439 13.74 18.55 -20.80
C ARG A 439 12.82 18.41 -19.59
N VAL A 440 11.82 19.29 -19.46
CA VAL A 440 10.81 19.23 -18.40
C VAL A 440 9.80 18.10 -18.68
N TYR A 441 9.60 17.76 -19.95
CA TYR A 441 8.77 16.63 -20.37
C TYR A 441 9.56 15.33 -20.67
N ALA A 442 10.87 15.39 -20.91
CA ALA A 442 11.70 14.21 -21.24
C ALA A 442 12.32 13.47 -20.04
N ALA A 443 11.79 13.61 -18.82
CA ALA A 443 12.35 12.91 -17.66
C ALA A 443 11.30 12.29 -16.71
N PRO A 444 10.63 11.20 -17.16
CA PRO A 444 10.37 10.05 -16.30
C PRO A 444 11.18 8.80 -16.73
N ASP A 445 11.61 8.75 -17.99
CA ASP A 445 12.02 7.49 -18.62
C ASP A 445 13.43 7.05 -18.22
N ALA A 446 14.37 7.99 -18.08
CA ALA A 446 15.77 7.69 -17.78
C ALA A 446 16.00 7.16 -16.34
N VAL A 447 15.11 7.48 -15.41
CA VAL A 447 15.13 6.94 -14.03
C VAL A 447 14.46 5.57 -13.98
N MET A 448 13.44 5.32 -14.82
CA MET A 448 12.82 4.01 -15.00
C MET A 448 13.77 2.97 -15.58
N PHE A 449 14.49 3.28 -16.67
CA PHE A 449 15.39 2.31 -17.32
C PHE A 449 16.56 1.85 -16.44
N ARG A 450 17.10 2.74 -15.59
CA ARG A 450 18.15 2.37 -14.63
C ARG A 450 17.62 1.50 -13.48
N ARG A 451 16.33 1.61 -13.17
CA ARG A 451 15.63 0.79 -12.17
C ARG A 451 15.21 -0.56 -12.77
N GLU A 452 14.74 -0.59 -14.01
CA GLU A 452 14.36 -1.81 -14.74
C GLU A 452 15.54 -2.76 -14.99
N ALA A 453 16.75 -2.25 -15.24
CA ALA A 453 17.95 -3.10 -15.33
C ALA A 453 18.22 -3.86 -14.02
N ARG A 454 17.97 -3.21 -12.86
CA ARG A 454 18.06 -3.85 -11.54
C ARG A 454 16.91 -4.84 -11.29
N HIS A 455 15.71 -4.57 -11.82
CA HIS A 455 14.56 -5.47 -11.74
C HIS A 455 14.68 -6.71 -12.63
N ARG A 456 15.25 -6.62 -13.83
CA ARG A 456 15.55 -7.81 -14.67
C ARG A 456 16.59 -8.72 -14.00
N GLY A 457 17.65 -8.15 -13.43
CA GLY A 457 18.61 -8.93 -12.63
C GLY A 457 17.99 -9.59 -11.39
N PHE A 458 17.02 -8.94 -10.76
CA PHE A 458 16.30 -9.47 -9.60
C PHE A 458 15.26 -10.55 -9.96
N ALA A 459 14.50 -10.37 -11.04
CA ALA A 459 13.51 -11.34 -11.52
C ALA A 459 14.17 -12.62 -12.07
N VAL A 460 15.27 -12.47 -12.83
CA VAL A 460 16.10 -13.60 -13.28
C VAL A 460 16.75 -14.29 -12.07
N GLY A 461 17.19 -13.53 -11.07
CA GLY A 461 17.70 -14.06 -9.80
C GLY A 461 16.64 -14.83 -8.98
N CYS A 462 15.39 -14.37 -8.96
CA CYS A 462 14.28 -15.06 -8.30
C CYS A 462 13.87 -16.35 -9.03
N GLY A 463 13.88 -16.35 -10.37
CA GLY A 463 13.61 -17.54 -11.18
C GLY A 463 14.67 -18.62 -11.01
N LEU A 464 15.96 -18.23 -11.03
CA LEU A 464 17.07 -19.13 -10.73
C LEU A 464 17.01 -19.66 -9.29
N ALA A 465 16.68 -18.81 -8.31
CA ALA A 465 16.52 -19.25 -6.92
C ALA A 465 15.36 -20.23 -6.75
N ALA A 466 14.22 -20.02 -7.41
CA ALA A 466 13.11 -20.96 -7.42
C ALA A 466 13.49 -22.29 -8.08
N GLY A 467 14.20 -22.26 -9.21
CA GLY A 467 14.73 -23.45 -9.86
C GLY A 467 15.68 -24.24 -8.96
N VAL A 468 16.60 -23.56 -8.28
CA VAL A 468 17.51 -24.19 -7.30
C VAL A 468 16.75 -24.81 -6.14
N VAL A 469 15.70 -24.16 -5.61
CA VAL A 469 14.86 -24.74 -4.54
C VAL A 469 14.15 -26.01 -5.02
N VAL A 470 13.59 -26.01 -6.23
CA VAL A 470 12.93 -27.20 -6.79
C VAL A 470 13.93 -28.33 -6.99
N VAL A 471 15.09 -28.05 -7.59
CA VAL A 471 16.14 -29.06 -7.81
C VAL A 471 16.66 -29.61 -6.48
N LEU A 472 16.95 -28.76 -5.50
CA LEU A 472 17.37 -29.19 -4.18
C LEU A 472 16.27 -29.98 -3.45
N GLY A 473 15.01 -29.59 -3.60
CA GLY A 473 13.86 -30.32 -3.04
C GLY A 473 13.68 -31.70 -3.67
N VAL A 474 13.89 -31.83 -4.98
CA VAL A 474 13.86 -33.12 -5.68
C VAL A 474 15.05 -33.98 -5.26
N LEU A 475 16.26 -33.42 -5.18
CA LEU A 475 17.45 -34.13 -4.69
C LEU A 475 17.29 -34.57 -3.24
N ALA A 476 16.69 -33.74 -2.40
CA ALA A 476 16.34 -34.05 -1.02
C ALA A 476 15.37 -35.22 -0.92
N ALA A 477 14.26 -35.17 -1.68
CA ALA A 477 13.28 -36.23 -1.72
C ALA A 477 13.90 -37.53 -2.24
N TRP A 478 14.72 -37.45 -3.29
CA TRP A 478 15.45 -38.60 -3.83
C TRP A 478 16.45 -39.17 -2.80
N GLY A 479 17.24 -38.32 -2.14
CA GLY A 479 18.16 -38.75 -1.09
C GLY A 479 17.45 -39.38 0.12
N MET A 480 16.26 -38.91 0.47
CA MET A 480 15.44 -39.50 1.53
C MET A 480 14.88 -40.86 1.10
N VAL A 481 14.41 -41.00 -0.15
CA VAL A 481 13.99 -42.29 -0.72
C VAL A 481 15.15 -43.28 -0.76
N GLU A 482 16.35 -42.86 -1.19
CA GLU A 482 17.53 -43.72 -1.19
C GLU A 482 17.99 -44.08 0.22
N LEU A 483 17.86 -43.19 1.21
CA LEU A 483 18.15 -43.51 2.61
C LEU A 483 17.16 -44.57 3.14
N PHE A 484 15.86 -44.41 2.85
CA PHE A 484 14.85 -45.41 3.22
C PHE A 484 15.11 -46.77 2.56
N LYS A 485 15.41 -46.79 1.26
CA LYS A 485 15.81 -48.02 0.56
C LYS A 485 17.07 -48.64 1.15
N ALA A 486 18.08 -47.84 1.47
CA ALA A 486 19.32 -48.36 2.07
C ALA A 486 19.12 -48.96 3.47
N MET A 487 18.13 -48.48 4.23
CA MET A 487 17.71 -49.11 5.48
C MET A 487 16.94 -50.40 5.24
N GLU A 488 16.02 -50.41 4.28
CA GLU A 488 15.20 -51.57 3.92
C GLU A 488 16.05 -52.70 3.33
N ASP A 489 16.89 -52.41 2.33
CA ASP A 489 17.81 -53.34 1.66
C ASP A 489 18.91 -53.86 2.60
N GLY A 490 19.22 -53.15 3.69
CA GLY A 490 20.22 -53.54 4.69
C GLY A 490 19.68 -54.42 5.82
N SER A 491 18.36 -54.64 5.86
CA SER A 491 17.65 -55.35 6.93
C SER A 491 17.21 -56.76 6.49
N VAL A 492 17.03 -57.65 7.45
CA VAL A 492 16.64 -59.05 7.23
C VAL A 492 15.23 -59.26 7.78
N SER A 493 14.35 -59.88 7.00
CA SER A 493 13.00 -60.20 7.47
C SER A 493 12.99 -61.42 8.40
N PRO A 494 12.00 -61.52 9.31
CA PRO A 494 11.83 -62.71 10.15
C PRO A 494 11.71 -64.01 9.34
N ASP A 495 11.01 -63.95 8.20
CA ASP A 495 10.85 -65.11 7.30
C ASP A 495 12.20 -65.60 6.75
N THR A 496 13.08 -64.67 6.32
CA THR A 496 14.43 -65.00 5.84
C THR A 496 15.28 -65.57 6.98
N TYR A 497 15.16 -65.05 8.20
CA TYR A 497 15.84 -65.60 9.38
C TYR A 497 15.37 -67.03 9.71
N GLU A 498 14.09 -67.35 9.53
CA GLU A 498 13.55 -68.69 9.76
C GLU A 498 14.02 -69.70 8.70
N GLN A 499 14.12 -69.28 7.43
CA GLN A 499 14.54 -70.14 6.30
C GLN A 499 15.99 -70.60 6.39
N LEU A 500 16.89 -69.79 6.95
CA LEU A 500 18.29 -70.13 7.18
C LEU A 500 18.44 -71.19 8.29
N ARG A 501 19.15 -72.29 8.01
CA ARG A 501 19.33 -73.43 8.93
C ARG A 501 20.78 -73.62 9.34
N ILE A 502 21.00 -73.91 10.62
CA ILE A 502 22.33 -74.25 11.16
C ILE A 502 22.86 -75.49 10.42
N GLY A 503 24.09 -75.42 9.92
CA GLY A 503 24.75 -76.44 9.11
C GLY A 503 24.77 -76.17 7.60
N GLN A 504 24.01 -75.18 7.11
CA GLN A 504 24.09 -74.70 5.72
C GLN A 504 25.48 -74.14 5.39
N THR A 505 25.86 -74.18 4.11
CA THR A 505 27.13 -73.61 3.66
C THR A 505 27.07 -72.08 3.68
N GLU A 506 28.22 -71.43 3.92
CA GLU A 506 28.34 -69.96 3.93
C GLU A 506 27.92 -69.35 2.58
N ALA A 507 28.11 -70.07 1.48
CA ALA A 507 27.72 -69.63 0.15
C ALA A 507 26.19 -69.58 -0.04
N GLU A 508 25.47 -70.64 0.34
CA GLU A 508 24.00 -70.70 0.28
C GLU A 508 23.34 -69.68 1.22
N ALA A 509 23.92 -69.49 2.41
CA ALA A 509 23.42 -68.51 3.36
C ALA A 509 23.60 -67.06 2.88
N ARG A 510 24.71 -66.77 2.20
CA ARG A 510 24.98 -65.43 1.66
C ARG A 510 24.13 -65.06 0.45
N GLU A 511 23.58 -66.03 -0.28
CA GLU A 511 22.66 -65.75 -1.37
C GLU A 511 21.32 -65.17 -0.87
N GLN A 512 20.96 -65.44 0.39
CA GLN A 512 19.72 -64.99 1.02
C GLN A 512 19.91 -63.78 1.95
N LEU A 513 21.16 -63.39 2.24
CA LEU A 513 21.48 -62.28 3.12
C LEU A 513 21.85 -61.04 2.29
N PRO A 514 21.38 -59.84 2.68
CA PRO A 514 21.76 -58.62 2.01
C PRO A 514 23.27 -58.33 2.17
N PRO A 515 23.89 -57.65 1.19
CA PRO A 515 25.29 -57.23 1.32
C PRO A 515 25.45 -56.30 2.52
N GLY A 516 26.55 -56.44 3.27
CA GLY A 516 26.79 -55.67 4.49
C GLY A 516 26.70 -54.15 4.27
N SER A 517 25.69 -53.51 4.86
CA SER A 517 25.49 -52.05 4.84
C SER A 517 26.21 -51.36 6.00
N PHE A 518 26.57 -50.09 5.83
CA PHE A 518 27.20 -49.28 6.89
C PHE A 518 26.29 -49.13 8.13
N VAL A 519 24.98 -49.24 7.94
CA VAL A 519 23.94 -49.15 8.99
C VAL A 519 24.14 -50.25 10.04
N ASN A 520 24.59 -51.43 9.63
CA ASN A 520 24.72 -52.61 10.51
C ASN A 520 26.02 -52.64 11.34
N SER A 521 26.91 -51.66 11.17
CA SER A 521 28.23 -51.65 11.82
C SER A 521 28.17 -51.43 13.34
N GLY A 522 27.19 -50.64 13.83
CA GLY A 522 26.98 -50.41 15.26
C GLY A 522 26.44 -51.64 15.99
N LEU A 523 25.49 -52.36 15.39
CA LEU A 523 24.83 -53.55 15.94
C LEU A 523 25.81 -54.72 16.16
N ASN A 524 26.86 -54.82 15.34
CA ASN A 524 27.90 -55.85 15.48
C ASN A 524 28.69 -55.79 16.80
N SER A 525 28.66 -54.65 17.49
CA SER A 525 29.35 -54.43 18.77
C SER A 525 28.48 -54.69 20.00
N GLN A 526 27.16 -54.75 19.84
CA GLN A 526 26.19 -54.85 20.94
C GLN A 526 25.70 -56.28 21.20
N GLY A 527 26.03 -57.23 20.32
CA GLY A 527 25.58 -58.61 20.41
C GLY A 527 26.25 -59.45 21.52
N PRO A 528 25.67 -60.61 21.89
CA PRO A 528 26.21 -61.52 22.90
C PRO A 528 27.62 -62.05 22.56
N ALA A 529 28.28 -62.79 23.46
CA ALA A 529 29.61 -63.33 23.19
C ALA A 529 29.67 -64.14 21.88
N LYS A 530 30.74 -63.96 21.09
CA LYS A 530 30.97 -64.65 19.81
C LYS A 530 31.56 -66.04 20.07
N PRO A 531 31.12 -67.10 19.36
CA PRO A 531 31.74 -68.42 19.47
C PRO A 531 33.19 -68.38 18.99
N ALA A 532 34.07 -69.12 19.68
CA ALA A 532 35.51 -69.10 19.43
C ALA A 532 35.86 -69.60 18.00
N GLY A 533 36.51 -68.72 17.24
CA GLY A 533 36.93 -68.98 15.86
C GLY A 533 35.83 -68.81 14.80
N ALA A 534 34.68 -68.23 15.14
CA ALA A 534 33.60 -67.94 14.18
C ALA A 534 33.60 -66.46 13.74
N ARG A 535 33.25 -66.21 12.49
CA ARG A 535 32.98 -64.87 11.94
C ARG A 535 31.48 -64.60 12.04
N CYS A 536 31.09 -63.56 12.76
CA CYS A 536 29.69 -63.21 12.96
C CYS A 536 29.35 -61.87 12.30
N GLU A 537 28.20 -61.82 11.64
CA GLU A 537 27.59 -60.62 11.07
C GLU A 537 26.19 -60.44 11.66
N THR A 538 25.80 -59.18 11.85
CA THR A 538 24.54 -58.78 12.45
C THR A 538 23.78 -57.90 11.49
N PHE A 539 22.47 -58.12 11.38
CA PHE A 539 21.56 -57.36 10.53
C PHE A 539 20.37 -56.88 11.35
N ALA A 540 19.88 -55.67 11.07
CA ALA A 540 18.62 -55.18 11.63
C ALA A 540 17.41 -55.99 11.09
N SER A 541 16.35 -56.09 11.87
CA SER A 541 15.08 -56.74 11.49
C SER A 541 14.17 -55.78 10.75
N THR A 542 13.45 -56.26 9.73
CA THR A 542 12.38 -55.46 9.07
C THR A 542 11.15 -55.28 9.97
N GLU A 543 10.96 -56.12 11.00
CA GLU A 543 9.95 -55.88 12.03
C GLU A 543 10.38 -54.78 12.99
N THR A 544 9.62 -53.69 13.02
CA THR A 544 9.62 -52.74 14.13
C THR A 544 9.24 -53.43 15.43
N SER A 545 10.07 -53.24 16.45
CA SER A 545 9.78 -53.64 17.82
C SER A 545 8.59 -52.85 18.39
N ALA A 546 8.02 -53.35 19.49
CA ALA A 546 6.92 -52.67 20.19
C ALA A 546 7.39 -51.44 20.99
N ASP A 547 8.70 -51.32 21.24
CA ASP A 547 9.32 -50.24 22.00
C ASP A 547 10.37 -49.55 21.12
N TRP A 548 10.26 -48.22 20.98
CA TRP A 548 11.06 -47.44 20.02
C TRP A 548 12.58 -47.45 20.32
N ASP A 549 12.97 -47.92 21.51
CA ASP A 549 14.35 -48.02 22.00
C ASP A 549 15.02 -49.38 21.71
N GLU A 550 14.26 -50.37 21.23
CA GLU A 550 14.71 -51.73 21.03
C GLU A 550 14.76 -52.06 19.54
N GLU A 551 15.92 -52.36 18.97
CA GLU A 551 16.00 -52.82 17.59
C GLU A 551 16.21 -54.34 17.58
N LYS A 552 15.23 -55.08 17.04
CA LYS A 552 15.41 -56.53 16.86
C LYS A 552 16.52 -56.73 15.84
N ALA A 553 17.54 -57.49 16.23
CA ALA A 553 18.70 -57.78 15.40
C ALA A 553 18.89 -59.29 15.22
N PHE A 554 19.27 -59.70 14.02
CA PHE A 554 19.58 -61.07 13.68
C PHE A 554 21.09 -61.23 13.49
N ARG A 555 21.70 -62.15 14.24
CA ARG A 555 23.10 -62.52 14.14
C ARG A 555 23.27 -63.86 13.49
N PHE A 556 24.19 -63.92 12.52
CA PHE A 556 24.62 -65.14 11.84
C PHE A 556 26.12 -65.33 12.05
N CYS A 557 26.54 -66.47 12.60
CA CYS A 557 27.94 -66.80 12.80
C CYS A 557 28.36 -68.00 11.95
N PHE A 558 29.47 -67.84 11.24
CA PHE A 558 30.04 -68.83 10.34
C PHE A 558 31.38 -69.34 10.86
N LYS A 559 31.58 -70.66 10.83
CA LYS A 559 32.85 -71.32 11.16
C LYS A 559 33.07 -72.48 10.18
N ASP A 560 34.30 -72.60 9.68
CA ASP A 560 34.68 -73.63 8.70
C ASP A 560 33.75 -73.68 7.46
N GLY A 561 33.30 -72.49 7.01
CA GLY A 561 32.44 -72.34 5.83
C GLY A 561 30.99 -72.80 6.02
N LYS A 562 30.53 -72.99 7.27
CA LYS A 562 29.14 -73.35 7.60
C LYS A 562 28.53 -72.41 8.62
N LEU A 563 27.22 -72.21 8.55
CA LEU A 563 26.45 -71.48 9.54
C LEU A 563 26.39 -72.31 10.84
N VAL A 564 27.04 -71.85 11.90
CA VAL A 564 27.13 -72.57 13.19
C VAL A 564 26.19 -72.02 14.26
N GLU A 565 25.78 -70.76 14.14
CA GLU A 565 24.87 -70.13 15.08
C GLU A 565 23.99 -69.11 14.35
N LYS A 566 22.69 -69.15 14.61
CA LYS A 566 21.76 -68.04 14.36
C LYS A 566 21.15 -67.61 15.69
N ARG A 567 21.18 -66.30 15.97
CA ARG A 567 20.60 -65.75 17.19
C ARG A 567 19.85 -64.47 16.89
N THR A 568 18.66 -64.36 17.46
CA THR A 568 17.96 -63.10 17.60
C THR A 568 18.38 -62.47 18.92
N PHE A 569 18.67 -61.19 18.90
CA PHE A 569 18.84 -60.41 20.11
C PHE A 569 18.25 -59.03 19.89
N VAL A 570 17.95 -58.33 20.97
CA VAL A 570 17.53 -56.95 20.90
C VAL A 570 18.77 -56.10 21.13
N GLY A 571 19.17 -55.34 20.10
CA GLY A 571 20.16 -54.29 20.21
C GLY A 571 19.49 -52.98 20.61
N ARG A 572 20.26 -52.00 21.09
CA ARG A 572 19.78 -50.62 21.13
C ARG A 572 20.03 -49.99 19.76
N ALA A 573 18.98 -49.37 19.21
CA ALA A 573 19.05 -48.57 17.98
C ALA A 573 20.13 -47.47 18.10
#